data_AF-A0A7C4A964-F1
#
_entry.id   AF-A0A7C4A964-F1
#
_cell.length_a   1.000
_cell.length_b   1.000
_cell.length_c   1.000
_cell.angle_alpha   90.00
_cell.angle_beta   90.00
_cell.angle_gamma   90.00
#
_symmetry.space_group_name_H-M   'P 1'
#
loop_
_entity.id
_entity.type
_entity.pdbx_description
1 polymer ?
#
loop_
_entity_poly.entity_id
_entity_poly.type
_entity_poly.pdbx_seq_one_letter_code
_entity_poly.pdbx_strand_id
1 'polypeptide(L)'
;MELPFLKKTNQEEPVNNDPLFQLGQGMVSVQDIIAPGAIEVDFDHLKIGNKYFRTLFVAGYPRFVTANWLSPLINFDYSLDIAMYIYPVEGKSVLDNLRRKIAYMATQIQTDIERGRLINPSTQAKLEDARLLQEQLVKGSERFFQFGLYITIPADSLEELDKVSKEVISTLSSLLIIAKHATLQMEDGFKTTIPTCVDKLMITRNMDTTSLATTFPFTSSELTANEGVLYGINEYNDSLIIFDRFSLENANSVLFAKSGAGKSYLVKLEALRSLMFGTEIIVIDPETEYKALAEAVGGEFISFSFQSKAKINPFDLSAVWEEGENELGLKILSLHSLFKIIMGQLNSSQEALLDRALVLTYKMKGITNDPATQKNEPPLMEDLYKT
;
A
#
# COMPACT_ATOMS: atom_id res chain seq x y z
N MET A 1 2.01 58.55 -26.23
CA MET A 1 2.63 59.50 -25.29
C MET A 1 3.44 58.66 -24.33
N GLU A 2 4.72 58.45 -24.65
CA GLU A 2 5.64 57.61 -23.87
C GLU A 2 6.22 58.42 -22.71
N LEU A 3 6.22 57.84 -21.50
CA LEU A 3 6.75 58.46 -20.29
C LEU A 3 8.28 58.29 -20.25
N PRO A 4 9.07 59.38 -20.10
CA PRO A 4 10.50 59.41 -20.43
C PRO A 4 11.46 58.89 -19.33
N PHE A 5 11.05 57.93 -18.51
CA PHE A 5 11.84 57.50 -17.33
C PHE A 5 12.15 56.00 -17.24
N LEU A 6 11.64 55.17 -18.15
CA LEU A 6 12.02 53.76 -18.22
C LEU A 6 13.15 53.59 -19.25
N LYS A 7 14.38 53.85 -18.81
CA LYS A 7 15.60 53.44 -19.52
C LYS A 7 15.50 51.92 -19.76
N LYS A 8 15.53 51.52 -21.03
CA LYS A 8 15.89 50.15 -21.42
C LYS A 8 17.30 49.87 -20.87
N THR A 9 17.38 49.13 -19.77
CA THR A 9 18.61 48.47 -19.37
C THR A 9 18.87 47.37 -20.39
N ASN A 10 19.73 47.65 -21.37
CA ASN A 10 20.54 46.59 -21.98
C ASN A 10 21.35 45.99 -20.83
N GLN A 11 20.87 44.88 -20.28
CA GLN A 11 21.70 44.02 -19.44
C GLN A 11 22.67 43.32 -20.38
N GLU A 12 23.81 43.94 -20.62
CA GLU A 12 25.02 43.17 -20.91
C GLU A 12 25.30 42.34 -19.64
N GLU A 13 25.31 41.03 -19.78
CA GLU A 13 25.72 40.13 -18.69
C GLU A 13 27.11 40.58 -18.20
N PRO A 14 27.33 40.73 -16.88
CA PRO A 14 28.64 41.11 -16.38
C PRO A 14 29.58 39.95 -16.66
N VAL A 15 30.53 40.15 -17.59
CA VAL A 15 31.67 39.25 -17.76
C VAL A 15 32.48 39.33 -16.47
N ASN A 16 32.23 38.38 -15.57
CA ASN A 16 32.89 38.30 -14.28
C ASN A 16 34.34 37.84 -14.51
N ASN A 17 35.27 38.80 -14.63
CA ASN A 17 36.71 38.59 -14.78
C ASN A 17 37.40 38.16 -13.46
N ASP A 18 36.70 37.42 -12.60
CA ASP A 18 37.30 36.84 -11.39
C ASP A 18 38.14 35.61 -11.82
N PRO A 19 39.47 35.62 -11.59
CA PRO A 19 40.35 34.51 -11.98
C PRO A 19 39.92 33.17 -11.38
N LEU A 20 39.28 33.17 -10.19
CA LEU A 20 38.74 31.96 -9.57
C LEU A 20 37.53 31.42 -10.32
N PHE A 21 36.66 32.30 -10.83
CA PHE A 21 35.50 31.93 -11.64
C PHE A 21 35.92 31.37 -13.01
N GLN A 22 36.92 32.00 -13.65
CA GLN A 22 37.49 31.49 -14.90
C GLN A 22 38.21 30.16 -14.72
N LEU A 23 38.91 29.94 -13.60
CA LEU A 23 39.54 28.65 -13.30
C LEU A 23 38.47 27.56 -13.07
N GLY A 24 37.39 27.90 -12.37
CA GLY A 24 36.25 27.01 -12.13
C GLY A 24 35.51 26.58 -13.40
N GLN A 25 35.44 27.43 -14.43
CA GLN A 25 34.86 27.07 -15.74
C GLN A 25 35.66 26.00 -16.49
N GLY A 26 36.96 25.85 -16.21
CA GLY A 26 37.81 24.83 -16.83
C GLY A 26 37.90 23.52 -16.03
N MET A 27 37.26 23.43 -14.87
CA MET A 27 37.24 22.22 -14.05
C MET A 27 36.09 21.30 -14.47
N VAL A 28 36.31 19.99 -14.38
CA VAL A 28 35.27 18.98 -14.61
C VAL A 28 34.14 19.23 -13.61
N SER A 29 32.97 19.60 -14.13
CA SER A 29 31.76 19.82 -13.34
C SER A 29 31.05 18.50 -13.06
N VAL A 30 30.12 18.50 -12.09
CA VAL A 30 29.25 17.35 -11.86
C VAL A 30 28.43 17.03 -13.12
N GLN A 31 28.04 18.06 -13.89
CA GLN A 31 27.31 17.91 -15.15
C GLN A 31 28.14 17.12 -16.18
N ASP A 32 29.44 17.39 -16.27
CA ASP A 32 30.35 16.67 -17.19
C ASP A 32 30.52 15.20 -16.81
N ILE A 33 30.45 14.87 -15.51
CA ILE A 33 30.57 13.49 -15.01
C ILE A 33 29.31 12.68 -15.30
N ILE A 34 28.13 13.29 -15.18
CA ILE A 34 26.84 12.61 -15.38
C ILE A 34 26.34 12.67 -16.83
N ALA A 35 26.87 13.59 -17.64
CA ALA A 35 26.45 13.75 -19.02
C ALA A 35 26.76 12.47 -19.81
N PRO A 36 25.79 11.96 -20.59
CA PRO A 36 26.04 10.81 -21.45
C PRO A 36 27.03 11.20 -22.56
N GLY A 37 27.87 10.25 -22.98
CA GLY A 37 28.86 10.48 -24.03
C GLY A 37 28.27 10.85 -25.39
N ALA A 38 27.03 10.41 -25.68
CA ALA A 38 26.26 10.81 -26.85
C ALA A 38 24.75 10.62 -26.62
N ILE A 39 23.95 11.43 -27.31
CA ILE A 39 22.51 11.28 -27.43
C ILE A 39 22.18 11.29 -28.93
N GLU A 40 21.57 10.22 -29.43
CA GLU A 40 21.06 10.16 -30.79
C GLU A 40 19.55 10.44 -30.74
N VAL A 41 19.10 11.47 -31.47
CA VAL A 41 17.69 11.85 -31.54
C VAL A 41 17.14 11.45 -32.90
N ASP A 42 16.22 10.48 -32.91
CA ASP A 42 15.49 10.06 -34.10
C ASP A 42 14.08 10.68 -34.08
N PHE A 43 13.30 10.47 -35.14
CA PHE A 43 11.94 10.97 -35.24
C PHE A 43 10.99 10.31 -34.25
N ASP A 44 11.17 9.01 -33.96
CA ASP A 44 10.21 8.23 -33.16
C ASP A 44 10.82 7.61 -31.90
N HIS A 45 12.11 7.82 -31.65
CA HIS A 45 12.77 7.41 -30.42
C HIS A 45 14.01 8.26 -30.17
N LEU A 46 14.58 8.11 -28.99
CA LEU A 46 15.83 8.72 -28.58
C LEU A 46 16.73 7.62 -28.01
N LYS A 47 18.04 7.70 -28.27
CA LYS A 47 19.01 6.72 -27.74
C LYS A 47 20.04 7.43 -26.89
N ILE A 48 20.18 6.99 -25.64
CA ILE A 48 21.17 7.49 -24.68
C ILE A 48 22.06 6.31 -24.28
N GLY A 49 23.34 6.36 -24.64
CA GLY A 49 24.24 5.23 -24.46
C GLY A 49 23.71 3.98 -25.19
N ASN A 50 23.39 2.93 -24.43
CA ASN A 50 22.90 1.66 -24.96
C ASN A 50 21.38 1.47 -24.81
N LYS A 51 20.65 2.47 -24.30
CA LYS A 51 19.19 2.38 -24.10
C LYS A 51 18.43 3.24 -25.10
N TYR A 52 17.26 2.75 -25.47
CA TYR A 52 16.29 3.41 -26.33
C TYR A 52 15.14 3.94 -25.48
N PHE A 53 14.62 5.11 -25.85
CA PHE A 53 13.56 5.80 -25.13
C PHE A 53 12.51 6.27 -26.13
N ARG A 54 11.23 6.08 -25.79
CA ARG A 54 10.11 6.66 -26.53
C ARG A 54 9.15 7.33 -25.58
N THR A 55 8.82 8.58 -25.85
CA THR A 55 7.82 9.30 -25.07
C THR A 55 6.47 9.28 -25.76
N LEU A 56 5.46 8.94 -24.99
CA LEU A 56 4.04 9.06 -25.31
C LEU A 56 3.47 10.25 -24.57
N PHE A 57 2.56 10.98 -25.22
CA PHE A 57 1.70 11.97 -24.57
C PHE A 57 0.23 11.56 -24.72
N VAL A 58 -0.57 11.90 -23.71
CA VAL A 58 -2.00 11.61 -23.75
C VAL A 58 -2.77 12.74 -24.42
N ALA A 59 -3.38 12.44 -25.56
CA ALA A 59 -4.14 13.37 -26.38
C ALA A 59 -5.65 13.38 -26.06
N GLY A 60 -6.17 12.31 -25.45
CA GLY A 60 -7.59 12.15 -25.16
C GLY A 60 -7.83 11.30 -23.94
N TYR A 61 -8.89 11.62 -23.20
CA TYR A 61 -9.27 11.01 -21.94
C TYR A 61 -10.72 10.48 -22.03
N PRO A 62 -11.07 9.44 -21.24
CA PRO A 62 -12.45 8.99 -21.11
C PRO A 62 -13.36 10.11 -20.62
N ARG A 63 -14.64 10.07 -21.02
CA ARG A 63 -15.65 11.06 -20.59
C ARG A 63 -15.98 10.95 -19.10
N PHE A 64 -15.90 9.74 -18.54
CA PHE A 64 -16.19 9.47 -17.14
C PHE A 64 -15.05 8.64 -16.56
N VAL A 65 -14.64 8.99 -15.34
CA VAL A 65 -13.56 8.31 -14.62
C VAL A 65 -14.05 7.92 -13.24
N THR A 66 -13.64 6.73 -12.79
CA THR A 66 -13.81 6.27 -11.42
C THR A 66 -12.51 6.51 -10.64
N ALA A 67 -12.54 6.38 -9.32
CA ALA A 67 -11.30 6.32 -8.55
C ALA A 67 -10.37 5.23 -9.10
N ASN A 68 -9.06 5.49 -9.06
CA ASN A 68 -8.01 4.54 -9.45
C ASN A 68 -8.02 4.07 -10.92
N TRP A 69 -8.63 4.83 -11.82
CA TRP A 69 -8.77 4.45 -13.23
C TRP A 69 -7.44 4.37 -13.99
N LEU A 70 -6.35 4.99 -13.49
CA LEU A 70 -4.99 4.86 -14.02
C LEU A 70 -4.23 3.64 -13.50
N SER A 71 -4.80 2.83 -12.61
CA SER A 71 -4.16 1.65 -12.02
C SER A 71 -3.49 0.72 -13.04
N PRO A 72 -4.11 0.37 -14.18
CA PRO A 72 -3.46 -0.50 -15.16
C PRO A 72 -2.21 0.09 -15.83
N LEU A 73 -2.06 1.42 -15.83
CA LEU A 73 -0.84 2.08 -16.29
C LEU A 73 0.23 2.09 -15.20
N ILE A 74 -0.15 2.36 -13.95
CA ILE A 74 0.76 2.47 -12.81
C ILE A 74 1.35 1.09 -12.46
N ASN A 75 0.51 0.05 -12.48
CA ASN A 75 0.87 -1.33 -12.19
C ASN A 75 1.24 -2.11 -13.45
N PHE A 76 1.62 -1.41 -14.53
CA PHE A 76 2.04 -2.07 -15.76
C PHE A 76 3.35 -2.84 -15.50
N ASP A 77 3.44 -4.09 -15.98
CA ASP A 77 4.58 -4.99 -15.74
C ASP A 77 5.80 -4.62 -16.61
N TYR A 78 6.22 -3.36 -16.51
CA TYR A 78 7.38 -2.79 -17.17
C TYR A 78 7.80 -1.49 -16.49
N SER A 79 9.08 -1.15 -16.49
CA SER A 79 9.57 0.10 -15.90
C SER A 79 9.21 1.28 -16.80
N LEU A 80 8.33 2.17 -16.32
CA LEU A 80 7.84 3.35 -17.06
C LEU A 80 8.15 4.63 -16.27
N ASP A 81 8.58 5.67 -16.98
CA ASP A 81 8.71 7.01 -16.41
C ASP A 81 7.44 7.81 -16.70
N ILE A 82 6.63 8.08 -15.67
CA ILE A 82 5.33 8.77 -15.82
C ILE A 82 5.41 10.15 -15.19
N ALA A 83 5.06 11.18 -15.95
CA ALA A 83 4.96 12.56 -15.46
C ALA A 83 3.55 13.10 -15.62
N MET A 84 3.05 13.69 -14.54
CA MET A 84 1.74 14.34 -14.44
C MET A 84 1.93 15.82 -14.14
N TYR A 85 1.44 16.68 -15.03
CA TYR A 85 1.49 18.13 -14.86
C TYR A 85 0.11 18.69 -14.63
N ILE A 86 -0.02 19.55 -13.61
CA ILE A 86 -1.27 20.13 -13.16
C ILE A 86 -1.10 21.65 -13.11
N TYR A 87 -1.80 22.34 -14.00
CA TYR A 87 -1.78 23.80 -14.07
C TYR A 87 -3.14 24.37 -13.67
N PRO A 88 -3.25 25.12 -12.55
CA PRO A 88 -4.49 25.79 -12.20
C PRO A 88 -4.80 26.89 -13.22
N VAL A 89 -6.06 27.00 -13.63
CA VAL A 89 -6.51 28.04 -14.56
C VAL A 89 -7.43 29.03 -13.84
N GLU A 90 -7.26 30.33 -14.11
CA GLU A 90 -8.12 31.36 -13.54
C GLU A 90 -9.58 31.20 -13.99
N GLY A 91 -10.48 30.97 -13.02
CA GLY A 91 -11.88 30.64 -13.28
C GLY A 91 -12.67 31.67 -14.11
N LYS A 92 -12.32 32.95 -14.02
CA LYS A 92 -13.02 34.03 -14.78
C LYS A 92 -12.86 33.84 -16.29
N SER A 93 -11.62 33.58 -16.74
CA SER A 93 -11.32 33.37 -18.17
C SER A 93 -11.99 32.10 -18.73
N VAL A 94 -12.08 31.05 -17.91
CA VAL A 94 -12.70 29.77 -18.27
C VAL A 94 -14.22 29.93 -18.40
N LEU A 95 -14.86 30.59 -17.44
CA LEU A 95 -16.31 30.82 -17.46
C LEU A 95 -16.74 31.63 -18.68
N ASP A 96 -15.98 32.66 -19.07
CA ASP A 96 -16.28 33.45 -20.26
C ASP A 96 -16.13 32.62 -21.55
N ASN A 97 -15.10 31.78 -21.65
CA ASN A 97 -14.93 30.84 -22.75
C ASN A 97 -16.06 29.79 -22.80
N LEU A 98 -16.44 29.24 -21.65
CA LEU A 98 -17.50 28.24 -21.55
C LEU A 98 -18.85 28.83 -21.93
N ARG A 99 -19.17 30.06 -21.49
CA ARG A 99 -20.37 30.81 -21.91
C ARG A 99 -20.45 30.96 -23.42
N ARG A 100 -19.35 31.36 -24.07
CA ARG A 100 -19.28 31.47 -25.54
C ARG A 100 -19.50 30.12 -26.22
N LYS A 101 -18.93 29.04 -25.69
CA LYS A 101 -19.09 27.67 -26.24
C LYS A 101 -20.53 27.17 -26.09
N ILE A 102 -21.15 27.39 -24.93
CA ILE A 102 -22.55 27.06 -24.65
C ILE A 102 -23.47 27.80 -25.61
N ALA A 103 -23.26 29.11 -25.80
CA ALA A 103 -24.05 29.90 -26.74
C ALA A 103 -23.93 29.36 -28.18
N TYR A 104 -22.71 29.09 -28.64
CA TYR A 104 -22.46 28.50 -29.95
C TYR A 104 -23.18 27.16 -30.15
N MET A 105 -23.06 26.23 -29.19
CA MET A 105 -23.71 24.92 -29.26
C MET A 105 -25.23 25.03 -29.23
N ALA A 106 -25.80 25.93 -28.42
CA ALA A 106 -27.23 26.19 -28.37
C ALA A 106 -27.75 26.77 -29.70
N THR A 107 -27.03 27.73 -30.30
CA THR A 107 -27.36 28.28 -31.62
C THR A 107 -27.28 27.23 -32.72
N GLN A 108 -26.28 26.35 -32.67
CA GLN A 108 -26.15 25.26 -33.63
C GLN A 108 -27.37 24.32 -33.59
N ILE A 109 -27.77 23.89 -32.38
CA ILE A 109 -28.96 23.04 -32.18
C ILE A 109 -30.23 23.76 -32.67
N GLN A 110 -30.40 25.04 -32.31
CA GLN A 110 -31.54 25.84 -32.75
C GLN A 110 -31.62 25.96 -34.28
N THR A 111 -30.47 26.20 -34.93
CA THR A 111 -30.37 26.30 -36.39
C THR A 111 -30.71 24.97 -37.07
N ASP A 112 -30.30 23.84 -36.50
CA ASP A 112 -30.63 22.52 -37.02
C ASP A 112 -32.14 22.26 -36.92
N ILE A 113 -32.78 22.64 -35.80
CA ILE A 113 -34.25 22.56 -35.62
C ILE A 113 -34.99 23.43 -36.65
N GLU A 114 -34.58 24.69 -36.82
CA GLU A 114 -35.20 25.62 -37.78
C GLU A 114 -35.08 25.16 -39.23
N ARG A 115 -33.99 24.46 -39.56
CA ARG A 115 -33.77 23.86 -40.88
C ARG A 115 -34.43 22.50 -41.07
N GLY A 116 -35.20 22.03 -40.08
CA GLY A 116 -35.84 20.70 -40.10
C GLY A 116 -34.86 19.54 -40.10
N ARG A 117 -33.61 19.75 -39.65
CA ARG A 117 -32.58 18.72 -39.56
C ARG A 117 -32.70 17.98 -38.22
N LEU A 118 -32.28 16.71 -38.22
CA LEU A 118 -32.14 15.95 -36.98
C LEU A 118 -31.05 16.59 -36.11
N ILE A 119 -31.37 16.80 -34.83
CA ILE A 119 -30.42 17.32 -33.84
C ILE A 119 -29.28 16.31 -33.69
N ASN A 120 -28.03 16.79 -33.77
CA ASN A 120 -26.88 15.93 -33.52
C ASN A 120 -26.82 15.56 -32.02
N PRO A 121 -26.97 14.27 -31.64
CA PRO A 121 -26.98 13.85 -30.24
C PRO A 121 -25.66 14.19 -29.51
N SER A 122 -24.52 14.19 -30.23
CA SER A 122 -23.22 14.55 -29.65
C SER A 122 -23.17 16.02 -29.23
N THR A 123 -23.72 16.92 -30.05
CA THR A 123 -23.76 18.36 -29.72
C THR A 123 -24.68 18.62 -28.52
N GLN A 124 -25.80 17.90 -28.45
CA GLN A 124 -26.73 17.99 -27.32
C GLN A 124 -26.09 17.53 -26.01
N ALA A 125 -25.42 16.37 -26.01
CA ALA A 125 -24.71 15.87 -24.84
C ALA A 125 -23.59 16.83 -24.38
N LYS A 126 -22.80 17.39 -25.32
CA LYS A 126 -21.77 18.39 -25.00
C LYS A 126 -22.34 19.66 -24.37
N LEU A 127 -23.53 20.10 -24.81
CA LEU A 127 -24.19 21.26 -24.25
C LEU A 127 -24.67 21.00 -22.81
N GLU A 128 -25.20 19.81 -22.56
CA GLU A 128 -25.62 19.38 -21.21
C GLU A 128 -24.43 19.33 -20.25
N ASP A 129 -23.35 18.64 -20.64
CA ASP A 129 -22.10 18.57 -19.86
C ASP A 129 -21.53 19.97 -19.57
N ALA A 130 -21.50 20.84 -20.58
CA ALA A 130 -20.98 22.20 -20.44
C ALA A 130 -21.82 23.05 -19.47
N ARG A 131 -23.15 22.86 -19.44
CA ARG A 131 -24.04 23.56 -18.49
C ARG A 131 -23.83 23.07 -17.06
N LEU A 132 -23.73 21.75 -16.87
CA LEU A 132 -23.44 21.16 -15.56
C LEU A 132 -22.10 21.67 -15.01
N LEU A 133 -21.04 21.63 -15.83
CA LEU A 133 -19.73 22.15 -15.46
C LEU A 133 -19.78 23.65 -15.14
N GLN A 134 -20.49 24.45 -15.94
CA GLN A 134 -20.66 25.88 -15.68
C GLN A 134 -21.31 26.13 -14.32
N GLU A 135 -22.36 25.39 -13.98
CA GLU A 135 -23.06 25.52 -12.71
C GLU A 135 -22.13 25.22 -11.53
N GLN A 136 -21.35 24.14 -11.59
CA GLN A 136 -20.40 23.77 -10.54
C GLN A 136 -19.28 24.81 -10.37
N LEU A 137 -18.74 25.34 -11.48
CA LEU A 137 -17.72 26.39 -11.45
C LEU A 137 -18.26 27.69 -10.83
N VAL A 138 -19.52 28.07 -11.12
CA VAL A 138 -20.15 29.27 -10.54
C VAL A 138 -20.41 29.10 -9.03
N LYS A 139 -20.80 27.89 -8.61
CA LYS A 139 -20.97 27.55 -7.18
C LYS A 139 -19.64 27.48 -6.41
N GLY A 140 -18.52 27.36 -7.11
CA GLY A 140 -17.19 27.21 -6.52
C GLY A 140 -16.92 25.83 -5.93
N SER A 141 -17.75 24.84 -6.24
CA SER A 141 -17.53 23.43 -5.87
C SER A 141 -16.43 22.79 -6.70
N GLU A 142 -16.28 23.22 -7.95
CA GLU A 142 -15.23 22.78 -8.87
C GLU A 142 -14.27 23.92 -9.22
N ARG A 143 -13.03 23.56 -9.54
CA ARG A 143 -12.02 24.43 -10.14
C ARG A 143 -11.56 23.81 -11.46
N PHE A 144 -10.91 24.62 -12.28
CA PHE A 144 -10.49 24.19 -13.61
C PHE A 144 -8.98 24.11 -13.69
N PHE A 145 -8.48 23.02 -14.27
CA PHE A 145 -7.08 22.73 -14.42
C PHE A 145 -6.77 22.33 -15.86
N GLN A 146 -5.54 22.61 -16.29
CA GLN A 146 -4.92 21.98 -17.44
C GLN A 146 -4.04 20.83 -16.95
N PHE A 147 -4.34 19.62 -17.42
CA PHE A 147 -3.68 18.38 -17.04
C PHE A 147 -2.89 17.81 -18.22
N GLY A 148 -1.61 17.54 -18.01
CA GLY A 148 -0.73 16.82 -18.95
C GLY A 148 -0.31 15.48 -18.36
N LEU A 149 -0.35 14.42 -19.17
CA LEU A 149 0.11 13.08 -18.80
C LEU A 149 1.05 12.59 -19.89
N TYR A 150 2.28 12.27 -19.46
CA TYR A 150 3.38 11.87 -20.33
C TYR A 150 4.01 10.59 -19.79
N ILE A 151 4.39 9.68 -20.69
CA ILE A 151 4.91 8.36 -20.35
C ILE A 151 6.15 8.14 -21.20
N THR A 152 7.31 7.92 -20.60
CA THR A 152 8.53 7.54 -21.32
C THR A 152 8.83 6.07 -21.06
N ILE A 153 9.09 5.35 -22.15
CA ILE A 153 9.35 3.92 -22.17
C ILE A 153 10.84 3.74 -22.45
N PRO A 154 11.66 3.34 -21.45
CA PRO A 154 13.03 2.89 -21.67
C PRO A 154 13.02 1.46 -22.24
N ALA A 155 14.01 1.08 -23.05
CA ALA A 155 14.18 -0.30 -23.53
C ALA A 155 15.65 -0.57 -23.90
N ASP A 156 16.05 -1.84 -23.92
CA ASP A 156 17.44 -2.21 -24.26
C ASP A 156 17.63 -2.44 -25.77
N SER A 157 16.54 -2.55 -26.53
CA SER A 157 16.56 -2.69 -28.00
C SER A 157 15.37 -1.98 -28.66
N LEU A 158 15.48 -1.70 -29.96
CA LEU A 158 14.40 -1.09 -30.73
C LEU A 158 13.19 -2.03 -30.86
N GLU A 159 13.42 -3.34 -31.00
CA GLU A 159 12.39 -4.36 -31.07
C GLU A 159 11.57 -4.44 -29.78
N GLU A 160 12.26 -4.39 -28.63
CA GLU A 160 11.62 -4.33 -27.31
C GLU A 160 10.82 -3.04 -27.15
N LEU A 161 11.42 -1.90 -27.51
CA LEU A 161 10.77 -0.59 -27.45
C LEU A 161 9.44 -0.61 -28.23
N ASP A 162 9.44 -1.13 -29.45
CA ASP A 162 8.24 -1.23 -30.29
C ASP A 162 7.18 -2.17 -29.72
N LYS A 163 7.59 -3.29 -29.12
CA LYS A 163 6.68 -4.22 -28.46
C LYS A 163 6.00 -3.55 -27.26
N VAL A 164 6.78 -3.03 -26.33
CA VAL A 164 6.29 -2.43 -25.09
C VAL A 164 5.45 -1.19 -25.39
N SER A 165 5.86 -0.37 -26.37
CA SER A 165 5.06 0.80 -26.79
C SER A 165 3.67 0.42 -27.26
N LYS A 166 3.53 -0.66 -28.04
CA LYS A 166 2.23 -1.17 -28.48
C LYS A 166 1.40 -1.70 -27.31
N GLU A 167 2.02 -2.41 -26.38
CA GLU A 167 1.34 -2.94 -25.19
C GLU A 167 0.84 -1.80 -24.29
N VAL A 168 1.66 -0.79 -24.01
CA VAL A 168 1.26 0.40 -23.24
C VAL A 168 0.11 1.14 -23.93
N ILE A 169 0.20 1.39 -25.25
CA ILE A 169 -0.88 2.04 -26.01
C ILE A 169 -2.16 1.19 -25.99
N SER A 170 -2.04 -0.14 -26.08
CA SER A 170 -3.19 -1.06 -25.99
C SER A 170 -3.86 -0.99 -24.62
N THR A 171 -3.08 -1.00 -23.54
CA THR A 171 -3.59 -0.85 -22.16
C THR A 171 -4.32 0.49 -21.99
N LEU A 172 -3.70 1.59 -22.43
CA LEU A 172 -4.34 2.92 -22.41
C LEU A 172 -5.62 2.96 -23.24
N SER A 173 -5.62 2.33 -24.42
CA SER A 173 -6.80 2.27 -25.28
C SER A 173 -7.96 1.51 -24.64
N SER A 174 -7.68 0.46 -23.84
CA SER A 174 -8.72 -0.26 -23.09
C SER A 174 -9.39 0.62 -22.03
N LEU A 175 -8.69 1.64 -21.54
CA LEU A 175 -9.19 2.68 -20.63
C LEU A 175 -9.82 3.87 -21.38
N LEU A 176 -10.01 3.77 -22.70
CA LEU A 176 -10.45 4.84 -23.57
C LEU A 176 -9.52 6.08 -23.55
N ILE A 177 -8.25 5.88 -23.19
CA ILE A 177 -7.20 6.89 -23.25
C ILE A 177 -6.55 6.84 -24.62
N ILE A 178 -6.41 8.00 -25.26
CA ILE A 178 -5.77 8.13 -26.56
C ILE A 178 -4.34 8.64 -26.33
N ALA A 179 -3.37 7.73 -26.36
CA ALA A 179 -1.95 8.06 -26.31
C ALA A 179 -1.36 8.18 -27.73
N LYS A 180 -0.37 9.06 -27.89
CA LYS A 180 0.35 9.28 -29.15
C LYS A 180 1.84 9.40 -28.88
N HIS A 181 2.64 8.97 -29.85
CA HIS A 181 4.08 9.19 -29.84
C HIS A 181 4.37 10.69 -29.94
N ALA A 182 5.36 11.17 -29.18
CA ALA A 182 5.93 12.51 -29.34
C ALA A 182 6.84 12.60 -30.59
N THR A 183 6.36 12.10 -31.73
CA THR A 183 7.14 12.02 -32.98
C THR A 183 7.66 13.42 -33.37
N LEU A 184 8.94 13.50 -33.74
CA LEU A 184 9.70 14.74 -33.98
C LEU A 184 9.97 15.61 -32.72
N GLN A 185 9.52 15.19 -31.54
CA GLN A 185 9.67 15.89 -30.27
C GLN A 185 10.16 14.95 -29.16
N MET A 186 10.87 13.87 -29.50
CA MET A 186 11.30 12.84 -28.54
C MET A 186 12.25 13.40 -27.46
N GLU A 187 13.11 14.34 -27.82
CA GLU A 187 13.99 15.01 -26.87
C GLU A 187 13.20 15.85 -25.85
N ASP A 188 12.22 16.64 -26.31
CA ASP A 188 11.34 17.42 -25.44
C ASP A 188 10.44 16.51 -24.59
N GLY A 189 9.98 15.40 -25.17
CA GLY A 189 9.22 14.38 -24.46
C GLY A 189 10.02 13.77 -23.31
N PHE A 190 11.26 13.35 -23.58
CA PHE A 190 12.15 12.82 -22.55
C PHE A 190 12.45 13.86 -21.46
N LYS A 191 12.71 15.12 -21.83
CA LYS A 191 12.92 16.21 -20.86
C LYS A 191 11.70 16.51 -20.00
N THR A 192 10.50 16.20 -20.50
CA THR A 192 9.23 16.37 -19.78
C THR A 192 9.00 15.28 -18.73
N THR A 193 9.61 14.09 -18.87
CA THR A 193 9.40 12.98 -17.92
C THR A 193 10.48 12.85 -16.86
N ILE A 194 11.68 13.41 -17.10
CA ILE A 194 12.74 13.48 -16.08
C ILE A 194 12.35 14.42 -14.92
N PRO A 195 12.92 14.23 -13.72
CA PRO A 195 12.55 14.97 -12.50
C PRO A 195 13.09 16.41 -12.45
N THR A 196 12.92 17.16 -13.54
CA THR A 196 13.25 18.59 -13.63
C THR A 196 12.03 19.49 -13.42
N CYS A 197 10.83 18.91 -13.36
CA CYS A 197 9.56 19.62 -13.22
C CYS A 197 9.29 20.66 -14.33
N VAL A 198 9.81 20.44 -15.55
CA VAL A 198 9.61 21.33 -16.70
C VAL A 198 8.84 20.61 -17.80
N ASP A 199 7.62 21.05 -18.09
CA ASP A 199 6.85 20.54 -19.22
C ASP A 199 7.29 21.23 -20.52
N LYS A 200 7.96 20.48 -21.39
CA LYS A 200 8.41 20.98 -22.70
C LYS A 200 7.36 20.78 -23.79
N LEU A 201 6.50 19.78 -23.65
CA LEU A 201 5.50 19.46 -24.65
C LEU A 201 4.26 20.37 -24.54
N MET A 202 3.86 20.75 -23.33
CA MET A 202 2.70 21.59 -23.05
C MET A 202 1.40 21.07 -23.70
N ILE A 203 1.27 19.74 -23.83
CA ILE A 203 0.10 19.08 -24.41
C ILE A 203 -0.87 18.74 -23.29
N THR A 204 -1.70 19.73 -22.94
CA THR A 204 -2.64 19.61 -21.82
C THR A 204 -4.09 19.40 -22.27
N ARG A 205 -4.91 18.86 -21.38
CA ARG A 205 -6.37 18.81 -21.48
C ARG A 205 -7.01 19.43 -20.27
N ASN A 206 -8.17 20.02 -20.50
CA ASN A 206 -8.93 20.63 -19.43
C ASN A 206 -9.60 19.56 -18.57
N MET A 207 -9.47 19.68 -17.25
CA MET A 207 -10.13 18.83 -16.25
C MET A 207 -10.68 19.68 -15.10
N ASP A 208 -11.76 19.20 -14.49
CA ASP A 208 -12.29 19.71 -13.23
C ASP A 208 -11.57 19.07 -12.02
N THR A 209 -11.79 19.62 -10.82
CA THR A 209 -11.13 19.14 -9.60
C THR A 209 -11.43 17.68 -9.34
N THR A 210 -12.70 17.27 -9.48
CA THR A 210 -13.12 15.90 -9.21
C THR A 210 -12.45 14.89 -10.14
N SER A 211 -12.48 15.12 -11.46
CA SER A 211 -11.81 14.21 -12.40
C SER A 211 -10.30 14.15 -12.15
N LEU A 212 -9.67 15.30 -11.86
CA LEU A 212 -8.25 15.35 -11.56
C LEU A 212 -7.90 14.58 -10.29
N ALA A 213 -8.69 14.69 -9.22
CA ALA A 213 -8.44 13.98 -7.97
C ALA A 213 -8.42 12.44 -8.17
N THR A 214 -9.23 11.92 -9.09
CA THR A 214 -9.25 10.47 -9.40
C THR A 214 -7.99 9.97 -10.12
N THR A 215 -7.12 10.86 -10.61
CA THR A 215 -5.83 10.50 -11.23
C THR A 215 -4.77 10.11 -10.21
N PHE A 216 -5.01 10.38 -8.91
CA PHE A 216 -4.04 10.07 -7.87
C PHE A 216 -3.75 8.56 -7.82
N PRO A 217 -2.47 8.15 -7.98
CA PRO A 217 -2.12 6.76 -8.28
C PRO A 217 -2.16 5.82 -7.06
N PHE A 218 -2.05 6.36 -5.84
CA PHE A 218 -1.92 5.56 -4.62
C PHE A 218 -3.26 5.49 -3.87
N THR A 219 -4.09 4.52 -4.24
CA THR A 219 -5.40 4.29 -3.60
C THR A 219 -5.49 2.97 -2.84
N SER A 220 -4.53 2.05 -3.01
CA SER A 220 -4.44 0.81 -2.24
C SER A 220 -3.41 0.94 -1.12
N SER A 221 -3.79 0.54 0.10
CA SER A 221 -2.86 0.30 1.19
C SER A 221 -2.09 -0.99 0.91
N GLU A 222 -0.80 -0.88 0.62
CA GLU A 222 0.11 -2.03 0.58
C GLU A 222 0.50 -2.39 2.02
N LEU A 223 0.25 -3.63 2.44
CA LEU A 223 0.75 -4.18 3.69
C LEU A 223 2.03 -4.97 3.40
N THR A 224 3.04 -4.24 2.91
CA THR A 224 4.34 -4.77 2.53
C THR A 224 5.40 -4.00 3.29
N ALA A 225 6.09 -4.67 4.19
CA ALA A 225 7.24 -4.18 4.92
C ALA A 225 8.51 -4.89 4.43
N ASN A 226 9.66 -4.28 4.70
CA ASN A 226 10.97 -4.86 4.40
C ASN A 226 11.36 -6.00 5.36
N GLU A 227 10.53 -6.25 6.38
CA GLU A 227 10.83 -7.15 7.50
C GLU A 227 9.63 -8.05 7.80
N GLY A 228 9.93 -9.25 8.31
CA GLY A 228 8.95 -10.25 8.72
C GLY A 228 8.74 -11.38 7.74
N VAL A 229 7.55 -11.98 7.77
CA VAL A 229 7.23 -13.19 7.02
C VAL A 229 6.25 -12.89 5.90
N LEU A 230 6.39 -13.61 4.78
CA LEU A 230 5.40 -13.60 3.71
C LEU A 230 4.10 -14.24 4.23
N TYR A 231 2.97 -13.56 4.11
CA TYR A 231 1.65 -14.10 4.44
C TYR A 231 0.89 -14.53 3.17
N GLY A 232 1.05 -13.80 2.08
CA GLY A 232 0.34 -14.10 0.84
C GLY A 232 0.57 -13.05 -0.24
N ILE A 233 -0.35 -13.02 -1.20
CA ILE A 233 -0.35 -12.09 -2.32
C ILE A 233 -1.66 -11.30 -2.24
N ASN A 234 -1.57 -10.00 -2.46
CA ASN A 234 -2.72 -9.12 -2.53
C ASN A 234 -3.45 -9.33 -3.86
N GLU A 235 -4.72 -9.76 -3.82
CA GLU A 235 -5.50 -10.07 -5.02
C GLU A 235 -5.83 -8.85 -5.89
N TYR A 236 -5.63 -7.62 -5.39
CA TYR A 236 -5.96 -6.40 -6.14
C TYR A 236 -4.81 -5.89 -7.02
N ASN A 237 -3.56 -6.08 -6.58
CA ASN A 237 -2.39 -5.51 -7.23
C ASN A 237 -1.21 -6.50 -7.33
N ASP A 238 -1.43 -7.77 -7.02
CA ASP A 238 -0.44 -8.85 -7.03
C ASP A 238 0.81 -8.59 -6.16
N SER A 239 0.76 -7.59 -5.27
CA SER A 239 1.85 -7.29 -4.35
C SER A 239 1.98 -8.35 -3.26
N LEU A 240 3.19 -8.54 -2.74
CA LEU A 240 3.46 -9.48 -1.65
C LEU A 240 3.02 -8.88 -0.32
N ILE A 241 2.25 -9.62 0.47
CA ILE A 241 1.91 -9.25 1.85
C ILE A 241 3.01 -9.78 2.76
N ILE A 242 3.90 -8.90 3.20
CA ILE A 242 5.05 -9.22 4.06
C ILE A 242 5.02 -8.26 5.23
N PHE A 243 5.00 -8.76 6.46
CA PHE A 243 5.22 -7.92 7.65
C PHE A 243 5.64 -8.76 8.85
N ASP A 244 6.26 -8.11 9.83
CA ASP A 244 6.57 -8.71 11.12
C ASP A 244 5.48 -8.39 12.14
N ARG A 245 4.69 -9.40 12.52
CA ARG A 245 3.65 -9.26 13.56
C ARG A 245 4.21 -8.83 14.91
N PHE A 246 5.46 -9.18 15.23
CA PHE A 246 6.08 -8.83 16.52
C PHE A 246 6.55 -7.37 16.58
N SER A 247 6.63 -6.68 15.44
CA SER A 247 6.91 -5.24 15.36
C SER A 247 5.72 -4.35 15.74
N LEU A 248 4.52 -4.93 15.81
CA LEU A 248 3.29 -4.20 16.15
C LEU A 248 3.18 -3.97 17.66
N GLU A 249 2.39 -2.97 18.06
CA GLU A 249 2.08 -2.71 19.48
C GLU A 249 1.49 -3.94 20.19
N ASN A 250 0.74 -4.76 19.44
CA ASN A 250 0.22 -6.03 19.91
C ASN A 250 0.46 -7.13 18.87
N ALA A 251 1.20 -8.15 19.28
CA ALA A 251 1.56 -9.27 18.42
C ALA A 251 0.47 -10.36 18.33
N ASN A 252 -0.66 -10.25 19.02
CA ASN A 252 -1.70 -11.29 19.01
C ASN A 252 -2.37 -11.40 17.63
N SER A 253 -2.66 -12.64 17.20
CA SER A 253 -3.40 -12.92 15.97
C SER A 253 -4.58 -13.86 16.23
N VAL A 254 -5.66 -13.68 15.47
CA VAL A 254 -6.83 -14.55 15.50
C VAL A 254 -7.16 -14.95 14.06
N LEU A 255 -7.27 -16.25 13.81
CA LEU A 255 -7.55 -16.80 12.48
C LEU A 255 -8.92 -17.49 12.44
N PHE A 256 -9.82 -16.98 11.60
CA PHE A 256 -11.14 -17.55 11.37
C PHE A 256 -11.20 -18.24 10.01
N ALA A 257 -11.64 -19.49 9.99
CA ALA A 257 -11.73 -20.26 8.75
C ALA A 257 -12.77 -21.38 8.90
N LYS A 258 -13.46 -21.69 7.80
CA LYS A 258 -14.28 -22.90 7.70
C LYS A 258 -13.37 -24.13 7.59
N SER A 259 -13.88 -25.31 7.97
CA SER A 259 -13.16 -26.56 7.73
C SER A 259 -12.81 -26.71 6.25
N GLY A 260 -11.57 -27.12 5.96
CA GLY A 260 -11.06 -27.24 4.59
C GLY A 260 -10.59 -25.94 3.92
N ALA A 261 -10.76 -24.77 4.54
CA ALA A 261 -10.37 -23.48 3.93
C ALA A 261 -8.86 -23.16 4.03
N GLY A 262 -8.02 -24.11 4.45
CA GLY A 262 -6.57 -23.92 4.55
C GLY A 262 -6.06 -23.34 5.87
N LYS A 263 -6.87 -23.32 6.94
CA LYS A 263 -6.48 -22.83 8.28
C LYS A 263 -5.16 -23.45 8.76
N SER A 264 -5.11 -24.78 8.85
CA SER A 264 -3.92 -25.49 9.35
C SER A 264 -2.72 -25.32 8.42
N TYR A 265 -2.94 -25.15 7.12
CA TYR A 265 -1.85 -24.88 6.17
C TYR A 265 -1.21 -23.51 6.46
N LEU A 266 -2.03 -22.45 6.57
CA LEU A 266 -1.53 -21.10 6.85
C LEU A 266 -0.78 -21.04 8.17
N VAL A 267 -1.33 -21.60 9.25
CA VAL A 267 -0.70 -21.57 10.59
C VAL A 267 0.61 -22.36 10.61
N LYS A 268 0.67 -23.54 9.98
CA LYS A 268 1.92 -24.31 9.89
C LYS A 268 2.99 -23.58 9.08
N LEU A 269 2.59 -22.91 8.00
CA LEU A 269 3.49 -22.14 7.16
C LEU A 269 4.03 -20.89 7.88
N GLU A 270 3.16 -20.15 8.58
CA GLU A 270 3.56 -19.04 9.45
C GLU A 270 4.51 -19.54 10.54
N ALA A 271 4.18 -20.63 11.22
CA ALA A 271 5.03 -21.22 12.26
C ALA A 271 6.42 -21.58 11.73
N LEU A 272 6.50 -22.28 10.60
CA LEU A 272 7.79 -22.61 9.99
C LEU A 272 8.61 -21.37 9.65
N ARG A 273 7.98 -20.34 9.07
CA ARG A 273 8.65 -19.09 8.72
C ARG A 273 9.17 -18.39 9.98
N SER A 274 8.35 -18.25 11.01
CA SER A 274 8.75 -17.64 12.28
C SER A 274 9.90 -18.40 12.95
N LEU A 275 9.88 -19.73 12.90
CA LEU A 275 10.97 -20.57 13.41
C LEU A 275 12.31 -20.26 12.71
N MET A 276 12.28 -19.99 11.39
CA MET A 276 13.48 -19.59 10.63
C MET A 276 14.05 -18.24 11.07
N PHE A 277 13.21 -17.35 11.64
CA PHE A 277 13.62 -16.09 12.26
C PHE A 277 14.00 -16.23 13.74
N GLY A 278 14.06 -17.46 14.27
CA GLY A 278 14.46 -17.73 15.65
C GLY A 278 13.34 -17.61 16.69
N THR A 279 12.08 -17.59 16.26
CA THR A 279 10.93 -17.60 17.19
C THR A 279 10.73 -18.99 17.81
N GLU A 280 10.53 -19.04 19.13
CA GLU A 280 10.10 -20.27 19.82
C GLU A 280 8.59 -20.48 19.64
N ILE A 281 8.19 -21.73 19.36
CA ILE A 281 6.81 -22.05 18.99
C ILE A 281 6.28 -23.18 19.86
N ILE A 282 5.20 -22.89 20.57
CA ILE A 282 4.46 -23.84 21.39
C ILE A 282 3.06 -24.00 20.79
N VAL A 283 2.68 -25.25 20.50
CA VAL A 283 1.37 -25.56 19.90
C VAL A 283 0.59 -26.49 20.82
N ILE A 284 -0.63 -26.08 21.18
CA ILE A 284 -1.61 -26.95 21.86
C ILE A 284 -2.47 -27.58 20.77
N ASP A 285 -2.23 -28.87 20.51
CA ASP A 285 -2.82 -29.59 19.38
C ASP A 285 -3.67 -30.78 19.83
N PRO A 286 -5.00 -30.60 19.97
CA PRO A 286 -5.90 -31.69 20.36
C PRO A 286 -6.12 -32.73 19.25
N GLU A 287 -5.82 -32.42 17.98
CA GLU A 287 -6.11 -33.26 16.81
C GLU A 287 -4.87 -34.00 16.29
N THR A 288 -3.70 -33.78 16.90
CA THR A 288 -2.41 -34.40 16.50
C THR A 288 -2.02 -34.07 15.05
N GLU A 289 -2.41 -32.90 14.55
CA GLU A 289 -2.05 -32.41 13.22
C GLU A 289 -0.59 -31.92 13.09
N TYR A 290 0.07 -31.57 14.21
CA TYR A 290 1.39 -30.92 14.24
C TYR A 290 2.55 -31.87 14.54
N LYS A 291 2.27 -33.13 14.90
CA LYS A 291 3.31 -34.11 15.25
C LYS A 291 4.39 -34.25 14.17
N ALA A 292 3.98 -34.48 12.92
CA ALA A 292 4.91 -34.64 11.81
C ALA A 292 5.73 -33.36 11.55
N LEU A 293 5.14 -32.19 11.78
CA LEU A 293 5.84 -30.92 11.64
C LEU A 293 6.91 -30.76 12.73
N ALA A 294 6.55 -31.02 13.99
CA ALA A 294 7.46 -30.95 15.12
C ALA A 294 8.67 -31.88 14.90
N GLU A 295 8.43 -33.13 14.49
CA GLU A 295 9.50 -34.09 14.19
C GLU A 295 10.39 -33.60 13.02
N ALA A 296 9.80 -33.03 11.97
CA ALA A 296 10.54 -32.54 10.80
C ALA A 296 11.48 -31.37 11.11
N VAL A 297 11.13 -30.51 12.08
CA VAL A 297 11.96 -29.37 12.49
C VAL A 297 12.86 -29.68 13.69
N GLY A 298 12.90 -30.94 14.15
CA GLY A 298 13.66 -31.34 15.34
C GLY A 298 13.09 -30.82 16.67
N GLY A 299 11.81 -30.47 16.68
CA GLY A 299 11.08 -30.07 17.88
C GLY A 299 10.63 -31.26 18.73
N GLU A 300 10.08 -30.96 19.90
CA GLU A 300 9.57 -31.96 20.84
C GLU A 300 8.05 -32.10 20.74
N PHE A 301 7.57 -33.33 20.57
CA PHE A 301 6.15 -33.65 20.63
C PHE A 301 5.81 -34.35 21.95
N ILE A 302 5.11 -33.65 22.83
CA ILE A 302 4.69 -34.16 24.14
C ILE A 302 3.26 -34.68 24.05
N SER A 303 3.10 -36.01 24.15
CA SER A 303 1.78 -36.65 24.18
C SER A 303 1.27 -36.79 25.61
N PHE A 304 0.04 -36.34 25.87
CA PHE A 304 -0.66 -36.58 27.13
C PHE A 304 -1.65 -37.74 26.97
N SER A 305 -1.18 -38.96 27.25
CA SER A 305 -2.00 -40.17 27.29
C SER A 305 -1.80 -40.91 28.61
N PHE A 306 -2.69 -41.83 28.96
CA PHE A 306 -2.59 -42.58 30.22
C PHE A 306 -1.27 -43.35 30.37
N GLN A 307 -0.70 -43.80 29.25
CA GLN A 307 0.58 -44.52 29.21
C GLN A 307 1.79 -43.59 29.03
N SER A 308 1.56 -42.28 28.83
CA SER A 308 2.65 -41.32 28.65
C SER A 308 3.44 -41.14 29.94
N LYS A 309 4.76 -40.94 29.77
CA LYS A 309 5.65 -40.53 30.86
C LYS A 309 5.43 -39.06 31.23
N ALA A 310 5.00 -38.24 30.26
CA ALA A 310 4.72 -36.83 30.49
C ALA A 310 3.38 -36.66 31.21
N LYS A 311 3.43 -35.97 32.34
CA LYS A 311 2.26 -35.67 33.18
C LYS A 311 2.35 -34.22 33.64
N ILE A 312 1.22 -33.52 33.63
CA ILE A 312 1.10 -32.19 34.21
C ILE A 312 0.44 -32.34 35.57
N ASN A 313 1.09 -31.86 36.63
CA ASN A 313 0.46 -31.74 37.93
C ASN A 313 -0.27 -30.40 38.01
N PRO A 314 -1.62 -30.36 38.02
CA PRO A 314 -2.35 -29.12 38.12
C PRO A 314 -2.17 -28.41 39.47
N PHE A 315 -1.60 -29.05 40.50
CA PHE A 315 -1.28 -28.44 41.80
C PHE A 315 0.15 -27.88 41.88
N ASP A 316 0.94 -28.02 40.82
CA ASP A 316 2.30 -27.52 40.83
C ASP A 316 2.34 -25.99 40.88
N LEU A 317 3.24 -25.43 41.70
CA LEU A 317 3.38 -23.99 41.87
C LEU A 317 4.48 -23.47 40.94
N SER A 318 4.37 -22.19 40.53
CA SER A 318 5.44 -21.54 39.80
C SER A 318 6.71 -21.52 40.65
N ALA A 319 7.85 -21.84 40.05
CA ALA A 319 9.14 -21.70 40.71
C ALA A 319 9.65 -20.24 40.70
N VAL A 320 9.00 -19.37 39.92
CA VAL A 320 9.32 -17.95 39.83
C VAL A 320 8.55 -17.23 40.93
N TRP A 321 9.29 -16.59 41.86
CA TRP A 321 8.68 -15.78 42.91
C TRP A 321 8.72 -14.31 42.49
N GLU A 322 7.55 -13.68 42.45
CA GLU A 322 7.42 -12.24 42.27
C GLU A 322 7.05 -11.56 43.60
N GLU A 323 7.76 -10.49 43.95
CA GLU A 323 7.58 -9.80 45.22
C GLU A 323 6.19 -9.14 45.29
N GLY A 324 5.35 -9.60 46.22
CA GLY A 324 3.99 -9.08 46.42
C GLY A 324 2.87 -9.94 45.83
N GLU A 325 3.19 -11.00 45.08
CA GLU A 325 2.19 -11.93 44.55
C GLU A 325 1.84 -13.06 45.54
N ASN A 326 0.54 -13.34 45.69
CA ASN A 326 0.06 -14.48 46.47
C ASN A 326 -0.08 -15.71 45.55
N GLU A 327 1.06 -16.32 45.22
CA GLU A 327 1.17 -17.51 44.36
C GLU A 327 0.22 -18.64 44.76
N LEU A 328 0.22 -19.02 46.04
CA LEU A 328 -0.66 -20.07 46.55
C LEU A 328 -2.14 -19.71 46.39
N GLY A 329 -2.49 -18.44 46.64
CA GLY A 329 -3.86 -17.94 46.43
C GLY A 329 -4.28 -17.99 44.96
N LEU A 330 -3.44 -17.50 44.05
CA LEU A 330 -3.69 -17.56 42.60
C LEU A 330 -3.82 -19.00 42.11
N LYS A 331 -3.00 -19.90 42.65
CA LYS A 331 -3.06 -21.32 42.34
C LYS A 331 -4.35 -21.97 42.82
N ILE A 332 -4.78 -21.68 44.04
CA ILE A 332 -6.06 -22.18 44.57
C ILE A 332 -7.22 -21.65 43.70
N LEU A 333 -7.19 -20.40 43.26
CA LEU A 333 -8.19 -19.86 42.32
C LEU A 333 -8.18 -20.58 40.97
N SER A 334 -7.00 -20.84 40.40
CA SER A 334 -6.85 -21.61 39.16
C SER A 334 -7.41 -23.03 39.31
N LEU A 335 -7.15 -23.69 40.44
CA LEU A 335 -7.70 -25.01 40.76
C LEU A 335 -9.22 -24.97 40.90
N HIS A 336 -9.79 -23.94 41.53
CA HIS A 336 -11.25 -23.76 41.53
C HIS A 336 -11.82 -23.70 40.12
N SER A 337 -11.21 -22.92 39.22
CA SER A 337 -11.63 -22.86 37.81
C SER A 337 -11.54 -24.23 37.12
N LEU A 338 -10.44 -24.98 37.35
CA LEU A 338 -10.27 -26.34 36.83
C LEU A 338 -11.36 -27.29 37.34
N PHE A 339 -11.62 -27.29 38.66
CA PHE A 339 -12.64 -28.16 39.26
C PHE A 339 -14.05 -27.81 38.83
N LYS A 340 -14.36 -26.53 38.56
CA LYS A 340 -15.64 -26.14 37.94
C LYS A 340 -15.79 -26.71 36.53
N ILE A 341 -14.71 -26.77 35.75
CA ILE A 341 -14.74 -27.42 34.43
C ILE A 341 -14.96 -28.93 34.57
N ILE A 342 -14.30 -29.59 35.54
CA ILE A 342 -14.38 -31.04 35.75
C ILE A 342 -15.74 -31.48 36.35
N MET A 343 -16.21 -30.78 37.37
CA MET A 343 -17.38 -31.17 38.19
C MET A 343 -18.68 -30.48 37.77
N GLY A 344 -18.61 -29.43 36.93
CA GLY A 344 -19.75 -28.61 36.53
C GLY A 344 -20.14 -27.58 37.59
N GLN A 345 -21.44 -27.30 37.71
CA GLN A 345 -21.94 -26.28 38.65
C GLN A 345 -21.82 -26.77 40.10
N LEU A 346 -21.01 -26.05 40.88
CA LEU A 346 -20.88 -26.23 42.33
C LEU A 346 -21.76 -25.20 43.05
N ASN A 347 -22.46 -25.62 44.10
CA ASN A 347 -23.17 -24.69 44.98
C ASN A 347 -22.20 -24.02 45.99
N SER A 348 -22.63 -22.93 46.64
CA SER A 348 -21.77 -22.17 47.56
C SER A 348 -21.21 -23.01 48.73
N SER A 349 -21.92 -24.04 49.18
CA SER A 349 -21.42 -24.93 50.23
C SER A 349 -20.34 -25.88 49.71
N GLN A 350 -20.50 -26.38 48.49
CA GLN A 350 -19.51 -27.23 47.80
C GLN A 350 -18.25 -26.43 47.45
N GLU A 351 -18.38 -25.19 46.98
CA GLU A 351 -17.24 -24.30 46.72
C GLU A 351 -16.46 -24.00 48.01
N ALA A 352 -17.15 -23.70 49.11
CA ALA A 352 -16.51 -23.47 50.40
C ALA A 352 -15.81 -24.72 50.96
N LEU A 353 -16.38 -25.91 50.70
CA LEU A 353 -15.77 -27.18 51.08
C LEU A 353 -14.52 -27.46 50.23
N LEU A 354 -14.60 -27.27 48.91
CA LEU A 354 -13.48 -27.42 48.00
C LEU A 354 -12.34 -26.48 48.36
N ASP A 355 -12.64 -25.21 48.65
CA ASP A 355 -11.64 -24.22 49.07
C ASP A 355 -10.88 -24.68 50.32
N ARG A 356 -11.63 -25.10 51.34
CA ARG A 356 -11.04 -25.62 52.58
C ARG A 356 -10.19 -26.87 52.32
N ALA A 357 -10.68 -27.79 51.49
CA ALA A 357 -9.95 -29.02 51.14
C ALA A 357 -8.65 -28.70 50.40
N LEU A 358 -8.66 -27.78 49.42
CA LEU A 358 -7.46 -27.34 48.70
C LEU A 358 -6.42 -26.74 49.65
N VAL A 359 -6.83 -25.82 50.53
CA VAL A 359 -5.93 -25.21 51.52
C VAL A 359 -5.33 -26.26 52.46
N LEU A 360 -6.13 -27.20 52.94
CA LEU A 360 -5.64 -28.27 53.81
C LEU A 360 -4.68 -29.22 53.06
N THR A 361 -4.96 -29.52 51.80
CA THR A 361 -4.13 -30.39 50.95
C THR A 361 -2.72 -29.81 50.80
N TYR A 362 -2.58 -28.51 50.52
CA TYR A 362 -1.26 -27.85 50.49
C TYR A 362 -0.58 -27.84 51.86
N LYS A 363 -1.33 -27.55 52.94
CA LYS A 363 -0.79 -27.58 54.30
C LYS A 363 -0.26 -28.95 54.71
N MET A 364 -0.89 -30.04 54.26
CA MET A 364 -0.42 -31.41 54.52
C MET A 364 0.94 -31.70 53.88
N LYS A 365 1.27 -31.03 52.76
CA LYS A 365 2.60 -31.06 52.14
C LYS A 365 3.55 -30.00 52.71
N GLY A 366 3.16 -29.31 53.77
CA GLY A 366 3.95 -28.25 54.40
C GLY A 366 4.03 -26.98 53.56
N ILE A 367 3.15 -26.80 52.57
CA ILE A 367 3.10 -25.61 51.72
C ILE A 367 2.10 -24.62 52.33
N THR A 368 2.53 -23.37 52.50
CA THR A 368 1.76 -22.30 53.12
C THR A 368 1.90 -20.99 52.33
N ASN A 369 1.32 -19.90 52.87
CA ASN A 369 1.49 -18.57 52.30
C ASN A 369 2.93 -18.04 52.40
N ASP A 370 3.80 -18.69 53.18
CA ASP A 370 5.23 -18.39 53.18
C ASP A 370 5.88 -18.90 51.87
N PRO A 371 6.42 -18.01 51.00
CA PRO A 371 7.04 -18.39 49.73
C PRO A 371 8.19 -19.39 49.89
N ALA A 372 8.89 -19.39 51.03
CA ALA A 372 9.97 -20.35 51.27
C ALA A 372 9.46 -21.81 51.27
N THR A 373 8.21 -22.02 51.66
CA THR A 373 7.58 -23.35 51.73
C THR A 373 7.07 -23.85 50.38
N GLN A 374 6.93 -22.98 49.38
CA GLN A 374 6.34 -23.29 48.08
C GLN A 374 7.30 -24.04 47.13
N LYS A 375 8.52 -24.33 47.61
CA LYS A 375 9.49 -25.21 46.93
C LYS A 375 9.34 -26.68 47.32
N ASN A 376 8.49 -26.98 48.31
CA ASN A 376 8.22 -28.34 48.73
C ASN A 376 7.46 -29.11 47.63
N GLU A 377 7.47 -30.45 47.71
CA GLU A 377 6.76 -31.29 46.75
C GLU A 377 5.26 -30.94 46.73
N PRO A 378 4.71 -30.52 45.59
CA PRO A 378 3.32 -30.11 45.49
C PRO A 378 2.38 -31.30 45.71
N PRO A 379 1.15 -31.07 46.19
CA PRO A 379 0.19 -32.15 46.34
C PRO A 379 -0.23 -32.74 45.00
N LEU A 380 -0.84 -33.92 45.06
CA LEU A 380 -1.48 -34.60 43.94
C LEU A 380 -2.99 -34.61 44.12
N MET A 381 -3.72 -34.92 43.03
CA MET A 381 -5.17 -35.16 43.07
C MET A 381 -5.57 -36.19 44.14
N GLU A 382 -4.73 -37.19 44.39
CA GLU A 382 -4.97 -38.21 45.40
C GLU A 382 -4.91 -37.65 46.83
N ASP A 383 -4.03 -36.68 47.09
CA ASP A 383 -3.95 -36.04 48.41
C ASP A 383 -5.23 -35.24 48.69
N LEU A 384 -5.75 -34.54 47.68
CA LEU A 384 -7.03 -33.83 47.80
C LEU A 384 -8.20 -34.80 48.05
N TYR A 385 -8.23 -35.94 47.34
CA TYR A 385 -9.30 -36.93 47.52
C TYR A 385 -9.31 -37.56 48.93
N LYS A 386 -8.15 -37.65 49.58
CA LYS A 386 -7.99 -38.22 50.92
C LYS A 386 -8.21 -37.21 52.06
N THR A 387 -8.24 -35.92 51.75
CA THR A 387 -8.45 -34.82 52.70
C THR A 387 -9.94 -34.60 52.96
#